data_AF-A0A0A9ELJ3-F1
#
_entry.id   AF-A0A0A9ELJ3-F1
#
_cell.length_a   1.000
_cell.length_b   1.000
_cell.length_c   1.000
_cell.angle_alpha   90.00
_cell.angle_beta   90.00
_cell.angle_gamma   90.00
#
_symmetry.space_group_name_H-M   'P 1'
#
loop_
_entity.id
_entity.type
_entity.pdbx_description
1 polymer ?
#
loop_
_entity_poly.entity_id
_entity_poly.type
_entity_poly.pdbx_seq_one_letter_code
_entity_poly.pdbx_strand_id
1 'polypeptide(L)' 'MIDRVHWIDKEKLTKFILNCQDQENGGISDRPDNAVDIYHTYFGVAGLSLMEYPGVKPMDPAYALPLDVVNRIFLRK' A
#
# COMPACT_ATOMS: atom_id res chain seq x y z
N MET A 1 -5.66 11.75 -0.85
CA MET A 1 -4.80 11.32 -1.98
C MET A 1 -4.08 12.56 -2.50
N ILE A 2 -2.80 12.50 -2.91
CA ILE A 2 -2.09 13.68 -3.48
C ILE A 2 -2.72 14.18 -4.80
N ASP A 3 -3.85 13.63 -5.27
CA ASP A 3 -4.55 14.02 -6.50
C ASP A 3 -3.65 14.00 -7.74
N ARG A 4 -2.69 13.06 -7.76
CA ARG A 4 -1.70 12.90 -8.84
C ARG A 4 -1.50 11.43 -9.24
N VAL A 5 -2.37 10.51 -8.81
CA VAL A 5 -2.27 9.09 -9.21
C VAL A 5 -2.39 8.93 -10.73
N HIS A 6 -3.11 9.83 -11.40
CA HIS A 6 -3.21 9.87 -12.86
C HIS A 6 -1.88 10.21 -13.58
N TRP A 7 -0.81 10.58 -12.87
CA TRP A 7 0.52 10.80 -13.46
C TRP A 7 1.34 9.52 -13.61
N ILE A 8 0.91 8.43 -12.98
CA ILE A 8 1.62 7.15 -13.01
C ILE A 8 0.77 6.07 -13.67
N ASP A 9 1.44 5.04 -14.17
CA ASP A 9 0.80 3.82 -14.64
C ASP A 9 0.43 2.94 -13.43
N LYS A 10 -0.82 3.09 -12.98
CA LYS A 10 -1.38 2.40 -11.80
C LYS A 10 -1.29 0.88 -11.92
N GLU A 11 -1.53 0.34 -13.12
CA GLU A 11 -1.54 -1.10 -13.36
C GLU A 11 -0.12 -1.68 -13.29
N LYS A 12 0.85 -1.02 -13.91
CA LYS A 12 2.25 -1.45 -13.85
C LYS A 12 2.82 -1.38 -12.44
N LEU A 13 2.53 -0.30 -11.69
CA LEU A 13 3.00 -0.20 -10.31
C LEU A 13 2.35 -1.26 -9.42
N THR A 14 1.04 -1.49 -9.56
CA THR A 14 0.34 -2.58 -8.86
C THR A 14 1.01 -3.92 -9.13
N LYS A 15 1.24 -4.25 -10.40
CA LYS A 15 1.90 -5.52 -10.79
C LYS A 15 3.31 -5.63 -10.23
N PHE A 16 4.08 -4.53 -10.22
CA PHE A 16 5.41 -4.52 -9.63
C PHE A 16 5.36 -4.85 -8.13
N ILE A 17 4.49 -4.21 -7.34
CA ILE A 17 4.37 -4.49 -5.90
C ILE A 17 3.97 -5.95 -5.64
N LEU A 18 3.02 -6.49 -6.41
CA LEU A 18 2.61 -7.90 -6.29
C LEU A 18 3.75 -8.87 -6.63
N ASN A 19 4.63 -8.52 -7.56
CA ASN A 19 5.81 -9.32 -7.88
C ASN A 19 6.89 -9.30 -6.78
N CYS A 20 6.81 -8.36 -5.82
CA CYS A 20 7.70 -8.32 -4.66
C CYS A 20 7.20 -9.19 -3.49
N GLN A 21 6.10 -9.94 -3.65
CA GLN A 21 5.58 -10.83 -2.62
C GLN A 21 6.36 -12.15 -2.56
N ASP A 22 6.70 -12.59 -1.36
CA ASP A 22 7.11 -13.98 -1.13
C ASP A 22 5.86 -14.86 -1.05
N GLN A 23 5.71 -15.79 -1.99
CA GLN A 23 4.54 -16.67 -2.11
C GLN A 23 4.54 -17.83 -1.10
N GLU A 24 5.69 -18.16 -0.51
CA GLU A 24 5.84 -19.26 0.45
C GLU A 24 5.71 -18.76 1.89
N ASN A 25 6.40 -17.66 2.22
CA ASN A 25 6.48 -17.15 3.60
C ASN A 25 5.61 -15.91 3.84
N GLY A 26 5.07 -15.30 2.78
CA GLY A 26 4.35 -14.03 2.85
C GLY A 26 5.29 -12.83 3.05
N GLY A 27 4.70 -11.63 3.10
CA GLY A 27 5.46 -10.38 3.15
C GLY A 27 5.74 -9.79 1.76
N ILE A 28 6.32 -8.59 1.74
CA ILE A 28 6.73 -7.86 0.53
C ILE A 28 8.14 -7.31 0.76
N SER A 29 9.00 -7.42 -0.25
CA SER A 29 10.37 -6.89 -0.26
C SER A 29 10.47 -5.57 -1.06
N ASP A 30 11.65 -4.97 -1.10
CA ASP A 30 11.93 -3.77 -1.89
C ASP A 30 11.87 -4.02 -3.41
N ARG A 31 12.22 -5.25 -3.83
CA ARG A 31 12.27 -5.69 -5.23
C ARG A 31 11.98 -7.20 -5.34
N PRO A 32 11.54 -7.68 -6.51
CA PRO A 32 11.37 -9.12 -6.74
C PRO A 32 12.64 -9.90 -6.35
N ASP A 33 12.43 -11.09 -5.79
CA ASP A 33 13.47 -12.04 -5.38
C ASP A 33 14.38 -11.60 -4.22
N ASN A 34 14.15 -10.43 -3.62
CA ASN A 34 14.80 -10.01 -2.37
C ASN A 34 14.09 -10.55 -1.13
N ALA A 35 14.83 -10.60 -0.01
CA ALA A 35 14.26 -10.96 1.29
C ALA A 35 13.19 -9.94 1.72
N VAL A 36 12.07 -10.44 2.23
CA VAL A 36 10.96 -9.63 2.74
C VAL A 36 11.28 -9.06 4.12
N ASP A 37 10.66 -7.92 4.44
CA ASP A 37 10.69 -7.37 5.79
C ASP A 37 9.39 -6.62 6.10
N ILE A 38 9.18 -6.27 7.37
CA ILE A 38 7.95 -5.61 7.83
C ILE A 38 7.79 -4.19 7.26
N TYR A 39 8.89 -3.51 6.96
CA TYR A 39 8.89 -2.14 6.45
C TYR A 39 8.35 -2.10 5.02
N HIS A 40 8.92 -2.93 4.14
CA HIS A 40 8.47 -3.06 2.76
C HIS A 40 7.11 -3.75 2.66
N THR A 41 6.80 -4.69 3.55
CA THR A 41 5.45 -5.27 3.66
C THR A 41 4.41 -4.19 3.91
N TYR A 42 4.64 -3.32 4.88
CA TYR A 42 3.72 -2.23 5.18
C TYR A 42 3.58 -1.25 4.00
N PHE A 43 4.69 -0.81 3.39
CA PHE A 43 4.63 0.15 2.28
C PHE A 43 4.08 -0.46 0.99
N GLY A 44 4.29 -1.74 0.73
CA GLY A 44 3.65 -2.44 -0.38
C GLY A 44 2.13 -2.46 -0.21
N VAL A 45 1.63 -2.85 0.97
CA VAL A 45 0.18 -2.83 1.26
C VAL A 45 -0.39 -1.41 1.24
N ALA A 46 0.34 -0.42 1.76
CA ALA A 46 -0.03 1.00 1.69
C ALA A 46 -0.14 1.48 0.23
N GLY A 47 0.83 1.13 -0.62
CA GLY A 47 0.82 1.44 -2.05
C GLY A 47 -0.37 0.81 -2.75
N LEU A 48 -0.66 -0.46 -2.48
CA LEU A 48 -1.84 -1.16 -3.00
C LEU A 48 -3.14 -0.49 -2.56
N SER A 49 -3.23 -0.05 -1.29
CA SER A 49 -4.38 0.73 -0.79
C SER A 49 -4.59 2.03 -1.57
N LEU A 50 -3.52 2.80 -1.81
CA LEU A 50 -3.58 4.06 -2.57
C LEU A 50 -3.89 3.83 -4.05
N MET A 51 -3.60 2.63 -4.57
CA MET A 51 -4.02 2.16 -5.88
C MET A 51 -5.38 1.46 -5.84
N GLU A 52 -6.16 1.59 -4.76
CA GLU A 52 -7.52 1.04 -4.64
C GLU A 52 -7.57 -0.46 -4.95
N TYR A 53 -6.51 -1.20 -4.62
CA TYR A 53 -6.45 -2.63 -4.87
C TYR A 53 -7.55 -3.35 -4.07
N PRO A 54 -8.33 -4.25 -4.69
CA PRO A 54 -9.44 -4.92 -4.00
C PRO A 54 -9.00 -5.66 -2.74
N GLY A 55 -9.83 -5.57 -1.70
CA GLY A 55 -9.58 -6.27 -0.43
C GLY A 55 -8.63 -5.53 0.53
N VAL A 56 -8.06 -4.39 0.14
CA VAL A 56 -7.25 -3.54 1.02
C VAL A 56 -8.09 -2.37 1.52
N LYS A 57 -8.01 -2.08 2.84
CA LYS A 57 -8.69 -0.90 3.41
C LYS A 57 -8.12 0.39 2.81
N PRO A 58 -8.95 1.42 2.58
CA PRO A 58 -8.45 2.70 2.11
C PRO A 58 -7.58 3.38 3.19
N MET A 59 -6.50 4.02 2.75
CA MET A 59 -5.50 4.65 3.59
C MET A 59 -5.47 6.17 3.40
N ASP A 60 -5.25 6.89 4.50
CA ASP A 60 -4.88 8.30 4.44
C ASP A 60 -3.39 8.43 4.05
N PRO A 61 -3.05 9.11 2.95
CA PRO A 61 -1.66 9.22 2.49
C PRO A 61 -0.80 10.16 3.33
N ALA A 62 -1.39 11.08 4.11
CA ALA A 62 -0.63 12.01 4.95
C ALA A 62 -0.21 11.34 6.26
N TYR A 63 -1.09 10.52 6.83
CA TYR A 63 -0.82 9.81 8.08
C TYR A 63 -0.28 8.38 7.87
N ALA A 64 -0.39 7.84 6.66
CA ALA A 64 -0.13 6.44 6.35
C ALA A 64 -0.95 5.47 7.24
N LEU A 65 -2.16 5.87 7.62
CA LEU A 65 -3.05 5.08 8.48
C LEU A 65 -4.36 4.76 7.75
N PRO A 66 -5.06 3.67 8.10
CA PRO A 66 -6.39 3.41 7.58
C PRO A 66 -7.34 4.59 7.82
N LEU A 67 -8.18 4.94 6.83
CA LEU A 67 -9.08 6.10 6.92
C LEU A 67 -10.02 6.01 8.13
N ASP A 68 -10.50 4.82 8.48
CA ASP A 68 -11.35 4.58 9.66
C ASP A 68 -10.63 4.92 10.98
N VAL A 69 -9.32 4.67 11.05
CA VAL A 69 -8.48 5.01 12.21
C VAL A 69 -8.26 6.52 12.30
N VAL A 70 -7.90 7.16 11.18
CA VAL A 70 -7.70 8.62 11.12
C VAL A 70 -8.99 9.35 11.50
N ASN A 71 -10.12 8.93 10.94
CA ASN A 71 -11.43 9.51 11.25
C ASN A 71 -11.79 9.36 12.73
N ARG A 72 -11.51 8.19 13.32
CA ARG A 72 -11.79 7.92 14.73
C ARG A 72 -10.94 8.75 15.69
N ILE A 73 -9.67 9.01 15.35
CA ILE A 73 -8.71 9.68 16.25
C ILE A 73 -8.73 11.19 16.06
N PHE A 74 -8.72 11.67 14.82
CA PHE A 74 -8.46 13.09 14.52
C PHE A 74 -9.69 13.86 14.03
N LEU A 75 -10.64 13.18 13.37
CA LEU A 75 -11.77 13.84 12.69
C LEU A 75 -13.13 13.52 13.31
N ARG A 76 -13.15 13.14 14.60
CA ARG A 76 -14.39 13.07 15.38
C ARG A 76 -15.08 14.44 15.39
N LYS A 77 -16.11 14.59 14.56
CA LYS A 77 -17.30 15.37 14.89
C LYS A 77 -18.20 14.51 15.76
#